data_AF-A0A218ZBW6-F1
#
_entry.id   AF-A0A218ZBW6-F1
#
_cell.length_a   1.000
_cell.length_b   1.000
_cell.length_c   1.000
_cell.angle_alpha   90.00
_cell.angle_beta   90.00
_cell.angle_gamma   90.00
#
_symmetry.space_group_name_H-M   'P 1'
#
loop_
_entity.id
_entity.type
_entity.pdbx_description
1 polymer ?
#
loop_
_entity_poly.entity_id
_entity_poly.type
_entity_poly.pdbx_seq_one_letter_code
_entity_poly.pdbx_strand_id
1 'polypeptide(L)'
;MSFPLEPLPRIACFHGGGSTASIFKIQCEQLQKLLRDSYEFVFFDAPYERDAGPGVLPAFKYEQYGPYRTWFARSPDDVERGDGRNAEGRGEGGVERVLRLISEEGGEGAWVGVMGFSQGTRVAGGLLLDQQRRREMGFPEADGELNFRFGILCMGGAAPMISDIAHASYSDSLIDIPTLHLHGTKDANYENGKKMWKAHYAAGSTTVWDIDYHHAMPWYRADVLRFVDLIRTLDRESLAKA
;
A
#
# COMPACT_ATOMS: atom_id res chain seq x y z
N MET A 1 -35.29 13.50 11.47
CA MET A 1 -34.05 14.23 11.16
C MET A 1 -32.92 13.23 11.25
N SER A 2 -32.45 12.70 10.12
CA SER A 2 -31.21 11.91 10.09
C SER A 2 -30.06 12.91 10.07
N PHE A 3 -29.19 12.88 11.07
CA PHE A 3 -27.90 13.56 10.96
C PHE A 3 -27.17 13.03 9.72
N PRO A 4 -26.41 13.86 8.97
CA PRO A 4 -25.48 13.33 7.99
C PRO A 4 -24.54 12.38 8.73
N LEU A 5 -24.42 11.14 8.26
CA LEU A 5 -23.33 10.28 8.69
C LEU A 5 -22.04 10.98 8.25
N GLU A 6 -21.16 11.27 9.22
CA GLU A 6 -19.80 11.75 8.92
C GLU A 6 -19.17 10.84 7.85
N PRO A 7 -18.48 11.40 6.84
CA PRO A 7 -17.80 10.61 5.83
C PRO A 7 -16.86 9.58 6.45
N LEU A 8 -16.86 8.34 5.93
CA LEU A 8 -15.98 7.30 6.46
C LEU A 8 -14.51 7.62 6.16
N PRO A 9 -13.59 7.36 7.10
CA PRO A 9 -12.16 7.41 6.83
C PRO A 9 -11.76 6.49 5.66
N ARG A 10 -10.80 6.92 4.85
CA ARG A 10 -10.45 6.26 3.59
C ARG A 10 -9.09 5.57 3.65
N ILE A 11 -8.99 4.39 3.04
CA ILE A 11 -7.76 3.62 2.88
C ILE A 11 -7.44 3.49 1.40
N ALA A 12 -6.29 4.03 0.97
CA ALA A 12 -5.80 3.92 -0.40
C ALA A 12 -5.12 2.57 -0.64
N CYS A 13 -5.55 1.82 -1.65
CA CYS A 13 -5.23 0.42 -1.85
C CYS A 13 -4.47 0.19 -3.17
N PHE A 14 -3.28 -0.41 -3.10
CA PHE A 14 -2.36 -0.62 -4.22
C PHE A 14 -2.16 -2.12 -4.50
N HIS A 15 -2.51 -2.53 -5.71
CA HIS A 15 -2.43 -3.94 -6.13
C HIS A 15 -0.99 -4.41 -6.36
N GLY A 16 -0.79 -5.73 -6.42
CA GLY A 16 0.49 -6.35 -6.79
C GLY A 16 0.81 -6.24 -8.28
N GLY A 17 2.07 -6.49 -8.66
CA GLY A 17 2.47 -6.42 -10.07
C GLY A 17 1.77 -7.48 -10.92
N GLY A 18 1.24 -7.08 -12.08
CA GLY A 18 0.51 -7.94 -13.01
C GLY A 18 -0.92 -8.18 -12.58
N SER A 19 -1.52 -7.20 -11.90
CA SER A 19 -2.91 -7.20 -11.44
C SER A 19 -3.57 -5.86 -11.79
N THR A 20 -4.77 -5.60 -11.31
CA THR A 20 -5.49 -4.33 -11.46
C THR A 20 -6.22 -3.97 -10.18
N ALA A 21 -6.67 -2.71 -10.08
CA ALA A 21 -7.51 -2.24 -8.99
C ALA A 21 -8.76 -3.11 -8.79
N SER A 22 -9.41 -3.53 -9.88
CA SER A 22 -10.62 -4.35 -9.83
C SER A 22 -10.37 -5.77 -9.31
N ILE A 23 -9.25 -6.39 -9.72
CA ILE A 23 -8.84 -7.69 -9.18
C ILE A 23 -8.55 -7.56 -7.68
N PHE A 24 -7.78 -6.54 -7.28
CA PHE A 24 -7.42 -6.38 -5.87
C PHE A 24 -8.65 -6.07 -5.00
N LYS A 25 -9.61 -5.31 -5.53
CA LYS A 25 -10.92 -5.10 -4.90
C LYS A 25 -11.66 -6.42 -4.64
N ILE A 26 -11.64 -7.36 -5.58
CA ILE A 26 -12.26 -8.68 -5.39
C ILE A 26 -11.48 -9.49 -4.35
N GLN A 27 -10.16 -9.49 -4.40
CA GLN A 27 -9.31 -10.19 -3.43
C GLN A 27 -9.51 -9.67 -2.00
N CYS A 28 -9.91 -8.40 -1.84
CA CYS A 28 -10.23 -7.78 -0.55
C CYS A 28 -11.72 -7.81 -0.19
N GLU A 29 -12.59 -8.51 -0.93
CA GLU A 29 -14.05 -8.37 -0.78
C GLU A 29 -14.54 -8.71 0.64
N GLN A 30 -14.07 -9.82 1.23
CA GLN A 30 -14.48 -10.21 2.58
C GLN A 30 -14.03 -9.20 3.64
N LEU A 31 -12.82 -8.66 3.49
CA LEU A 31 -12.28 -7.63 4.38
C LEU A 31 -13.12 -6.34 4.30
N GLN A 32 -13.39 -5.87 3.08
CA GLN A 32 -14.25 -4.70 2.85
C GLN A 32 -15.62 -4.88 3.47
N LYS A 33 -16.26 -6.05 3.30
CA LYS A 33 -17.58 -6.32 3.90
C LYS A 33 -17.59 -6.21 5.42
N LEU A 34 -16.52 -6.61 6.10
CA LEU A 34 -16.43 -6.57 7.56
C LEU A 34 -16.01 -5.19 8.11
N LEU A 35 -15.43 -4.34 7.26
CA LEU A 35 -14.98 -2.99 7.61
C LEU A 35 -15.82 -1.86 6.97
N ARG A 36 -16.90 -2.20 6.28
CA ARG A 36 -17.74 -1.27 5.51
C ARG A 36 -18.35 -0.11 6.31
N ASP A 37 -18.53 -0.30 7.60
CA ASP A 37 -19.09 0.71 8.50
C ASP A 37 -17.98 1.50 9.23
N SER A 38 -16.71 1.24 8.90
CA SER A 38 -15.54 1.86 9.54
C SER A 38 -14.61 2.55 8.54
N TYR A 39 -14.49 2.03 7.31
CA TYR A 39 -13.62 2.59 6.29
C TYR A 39 -14.22 2.49 4.89
N GLU A 40 -13.87 3.46 4.05
CA GLU A 40 -13.94 3.33 2.60
C GLU A 40 -12.60 2.82 2.05
N PHE A 41 -12.62 1.74 1.28
CA PHE A 41 -11.44 1.23 0.58
C PHE A 41 -11.45 1.71 -0.87
N VAL A 42 -10.39 2.37 -1.29
CA VAL A 42 -10.28 2.93 -2.64
C VAL A 42 -9.08 2.33 -3.34
N PHE A 43 -9.30 1.74 -4.52
CA PHE A 43 -8.32 0.92 -5.21
C PHE A 43 -7.78 1.64 -6.45
N PHE A 44 -6.46 1.76 -6.53
CA PHE A 44 -5.79 2.49 -7.59
C PHE A 44 -5.10 1.55 -8.57
N ASP A 45 -5.14 1.92 -9.84
CA ASP A 45 -4.45 1.22 -10.91
C ASP A 45 -3.04 1.77 -11.13
N ALA A 46 -2.10 0.86 -11.32
CA ALA A 46 -0.72 1.20 -11.63
C ALA A 46 -0.57 1.74 -13.07
N PRO A 47 0.46 2.55 -13.39
CA PRO A 47 0.51 3.27 -14.66
C PRO A 47 1.03 2.46 -15.86
N TYR A 48 1.71 1.33 -15.63
CA TYR A 48 2.37 0.57 -16.70
C TYR A 48 1.72 -0.78 -16.89
N GLU A 49 1.62 -1.25 -18.13
CA GLU A 49 1.11 -2.59 -18.43
C GLU A 49 2.18 -3.67 -18.23
N ARG A 50 1.76 -4.90 -17.90
CA ARG A 50 2.62 -6.10 -17.87
C ARG A 50 1.81 -7.39 -17.95
N ASP A 51 2.50 -8.51 -18.05
CA ASP A 51 1.90 -9.83 -17.92
C ASP A 51 1.33 -10.11 -16.52
N ALA A 52 0.38 -11.04 -16.47
CA ALA A 52 -0.29 -11.47 -15.25
C ALA A 52 0.70 -11.85 -14.14
N GLY A 53 0.43 -11.37 -12.93
CA GLY A 53 1.21 -11.66 -11.74
C GLY A 53 0.84 -13.00 -11.09
N PRO A 54 1.58 -13.41 -10.03
CA PRO A 54 1.25 -14.59 -9.24
C PRO A 54 -0.19 -14.52 -8.70
N GLY A 55 -0.95 -15.60 -8.86
CA GLY A 55 -2.31 -15.72 -8.34
C GLY A 55 -3.40 -15.00 -9.14
N VAL A 56 -3.06 -14.34 -10.25
CA VAL A 56 -4.05 -13.67 -11.12
C VAL A 56 -4.73 -14.67 -12.05
N LEU A 57 -3.93 -15.45 -12.78
CA LEU A 57 -4.46 -16.52 -13.62
C LEU A 57 -4.58 -17.84 -12.85
N PRO A 58 -5.56 -18.70 -13.19
CA PRO A 58 -6.55 -18.55 -14.27
C PRO A 58 -7.84 -17.82 -13.89
N ALA A 59 -7.98 -17.38 -12.62
CA ALA A 59 -9.23 -16.83 -12.09
C ALA A 59 -9.64 -15.49 -12.70
N PHE A 60 -8.66 -14.62 -12.97
CA PHE A 60 -8.87 -13.27 -13.49
C PHE A 60 -8.36 -13.15 -14.93
N LYS A 61 -9.17 -13.61 -15.89
CA LYS A 61 -8.80 -13.62 -17.32
C LYS A 61 -8.68 -12.22 -17.92
N TYR A 62 -7.84 -12.09 -18.94
CA TYR A 62 -7.48 -10.81 -19.55
C TYR A 62 -8.69 -10.09 -20.15
N GLU A 63 -9.63 -10.83 -20.76
CA GLU A 63 -10.80 -10.26 -21.43
C GLU A 63 -11.71 -9.48 -20.48
N GLN A 64 -11.68 -9.81 -19.19
CA GLN A 64 -12.52 -9.17 -18.17
C GLN A 64 -11.72 -8.24 -17.25
N TYR A 65 -10.47 -8.58 -16.94
CA TYR A 65 -9.70 -7.91 -15.90
C TYR A 65 -8.40 -7.24 -16.40
N GLY A 66 -8.10 -7.37 -17.69
CA GLY A 66 -6.97 -6.71 -18.31
C GLY A 66 -7.26 -5.26 -18.75
N PRO A 67 -6.25 -4.53 -19.22
CA PRO A 67 -4.83 -4.90 -19.21
C PRO A 67 -4.29 -4.96 -17.78
N TYR A 68 -3.43 -5.96 -17.48
CA TYR A 68 -2.79 -6.04 -16.16
C TYR A 68 -1.68 -5.02 -16.03
N ARG A 69 -1.44 -4.54 -14.80
CA ARG A 69 -0.61 -3.35 -14.57
C ARG A 69 0.47 -3.54 -13.50
N THR A 70 1.44 -2.64 -13.48
CA THR A 70 2.60 -2.62 -12.57
C THR A 70 3.00 -1.21 -12.20
N TRP A 71 3.51 -1.06 -10.98
CA TRP A 71 3.90 0.23 -10.42
C TRP A 71 5.29 0.70 -10.86
N PHE A 72 6.10 -0.21 -11.40
CA PHE A 72 7.50 0.03 -11.71
C PHE A 72 7.82 -0.38 -13.14
N ALA A 73 8.34 0.55 -13.93
CA ALA A 73 8.89 0.24 -15.23
C ALA A 73 10.27 -0.42 -15.08
N ARG A 74 10.75 -1.01 -16.18
CA ARG A 74 12.10 -1.58 -16.28
C ARG A 74 12.91 -0.75 -17.28
N SER A 75 14.19 -0.56 -16.99
CA SER A 75 15.13 0.10 -17.90
C SER A 75 15.37 -0.76 -19.16
N PRO A 76 16.01 -0.21 -20.20
CA PRO A 76 16.44 -1.00 -21.37
C PRO A 76 17.34 -2.18 -21.02
N ASP A 77 18.09 -2.10 -19.92
CA ASP A 77 18.97 -3.17 -19.41
C ASP A 77 18.23 -4.16 -18.48
N ASP A 78 16.89 -4.15 -18.50
CA ASP A 78 16.02 -5.01 -17.70
C ASP A 78 16.18 -4.81 -16.18
N VAL A 79 16.51 -3.60 -15.73
CA VAL A 79 16.58 -3.26 -14.31
C VAL A 79 15.30 -2.56 -13.88
N GLU A 80 14.60 -3.09 -12.87
CA GLU A 80 13.42 -2.44 -12.32
C GLU A 80 13.80 -1.08 -11.69
N ARG A 81 13.06 -0.04 -12.05
CA ARG A 81 13.29 1.33 -11.57
C ARG A 81 12.63 1.51 -10.21
N GLY A 82 13.40 1.57 -9.12
CA GLY A 82 12.86 1.68 -7.76
C GLY A 82 12.09 2.97 -7.44
N ASP A 83 12.22 3.99 -8.28
CA ASP A 83 11.54 5.29 -8.17
C ASP A 83 10.18 5.33 -8.89
N GLY A 84 9.79 4.26 -9.61
CA GLY A 84 8.54 4.20 -10.36
C GLY A 84 8.47 5.13 -11.57
N ARG A 85 9.59 5.71 -12.01
CA ARG A 85 9.69 6.47 -13.27
C ARG A 85 9.57 5.55 -14.48
N ASN A 86 9.49 6.15 -15.67
CA ASN A 86 9.40 5.39 -16.92
C ASN A 86 10.72 4.65 -17.24
N ALA A 87 10.74 3.88 -18.32
CA ALA A 87 11.91 3.07 -18.71
C ALA A 87 13.19 3.90 -18.88
N GLU A 88 13.07 5.11 -19.43
CA GLU A 88 14.17 6.05 -19.63
C GLU A 88 14.63 6.76 -18.33
N GLY A 89 13.95 6.53 -17.20
CA GLY A 89 14.21 7.22 -15.93
C GLY A 89 13.76 8.68 -15.94
N ARG A 90 12.76 9.01 -16.75
CA ARG A 90 12.20 10.36 -16.94
C ARG A 90 10.75 10.42 -16.47
N GLY A 91 10.21 11.64 -16.44
CA GLY A 91 8.83 11.92 -16.03
C GLY A 91 8.64 12.00 -14.53
N GLU A 92 7.39 12.11 -14.09
CA GLU A 92 7.00 12.17 -12.68
C GLU A 92 7.50 10.94 -11.89
N GLY A 93 7.97 11.14 -10.66
CA GLY A 93 8.29 10.05 -9.73
C GLY A 93 7.05 9.24 -9.36
N GLY A 94 7.24 7.99 -8.96
CA GLY A 94 6.14 7.07 -8.69
C GLY A 94 5.32 7.46 -7.46
N VAL A 95 5.97 7.95 -6.40
CA VAL A 95 5.29 8.42 -5.19
C VAL A 95 4.48 9.67 -5.49
N GLU A 96 5.07 10.63 -6.20
CA GLU A 96 4.42 11.88 -6.61
C GLU A 96 3.19 11.62 -7.47
N ARG A 97 3.31 10.70 -8.44
CA ARG A 97 2.18 10.23 -9.26
C ARG A 97 1.05 9.68 -8.40
N VAL A 98 1.38 8.84 -7.42
CA VAL A 98 0.37 8.22 -6.56
C VAL A 98 -0.29 9.23 -5.65
N LEU A 99 0.47 10.16 -5.05
CA LEU A 99 -0.10 11.27 -4.27
C LEU A 99 -1.07 12.10 -5.10
N ARG A 100 -0.71 12.41 -6.36
CA ARG A 100 -1.60 13.10 -7.29
C ARG A 100 -2.88 12.31 -7.55
N LEU A 101 -2.77 11.01 -7.87
CA LEU A 101 -3.95 10.15 -8.06
C LEU A 101 -4.86 10.13 -6.83
N ILE A 102 -4.30 10.09 -5.62
CA ILE A 102 -5.08 10.13 -4.36
C ILE A 102 -5.75 11.50 -4.17
N SER A 103 -5.07 12.60 -4.52
CA SER A 103 -5.64 13.95 -4.41
C SER A 103 -6.73 14.25 -5.44
N GLU A 104 -6.63 13.64 -6.62
CA GLU A 104 -7.63 13.76 -7.70
C GLU A 104 -8.84 12.84 -7.47
N GLU A 105 -8.69 11.85 -6.59
CA GLU A 105 -9.76 10.94 -6.22
C GLU A 105 -10.77 11.66 -5.31
N GLY A 106 -11.97 11.89 -5.87
CA GLY A 106 -13.08 12.53 -5.16
C GLY A 106 -13.52 11.75 -3.91
N GLY A 107 -14.47 12.32 -3.17
CA GLY A 107 -14.94 11.79 -1.88
C GLY A 107 -14.66 12.76 -0.73
N GLU A 108 -15.39 12.59 0.37
CA GLU A 108 -15.39 13.56 1.48
C GLU A 108 -14.62 13.06 2.71
N GLY A 109 -14.30 11.76 2.77
CA GLY A 109 -13.58 11.15 3.88
C GLY A 109 -12.09 11.48 3.89
N ALA A 110 -11.51 11.67 5.07
CA ALA A 110 -10.07 11.86 5.22
C ALA A 110 -9.31 10.57 4.86
N TRP A 111 -8.22 10.70 4.11
CA TRP A 111 -7.27 9.61 3.88
C TRP A 111 -6.50 9.31 5.16
N VAL A 112 -6.71 8.13 5.74
CA VAL A 112 -6.11 7.78 7.03
C VAL A 112 -5.11 6.64 6.95
N GLY A 113 -5.13 5.87 5.87
CA GLY A 113 -4.21 4.76 5.72
C GLY A 113 -3.94 4.37 4.29
N VAL A 114 -2.88 3.59 4.13
CA VAL A 114 -2.48 2.98 2.86
C VAL A 114 -2.41 1.48 3.02
N MET A 115 -2.85 0.73 2.00
CA MET A 115 -2.75 -0.72 1.96
C MET A 115 -2.07 -1.14 0.66
N GLY A 116 -1.04 -1.97 0.76
CA GLY A 116 -0.35 -2.53 -0.39
C GLY A 116 -0.39 -4.06 -0.37
N PHE A 117 -0.57 -4.68 -1.54
CA PHE A 117 -0.35 -6.12 -1.71
C PHE A 117 0.86 -6.38 -2.61
N SER A 118 1.77 -7.26 -2.19
CA SER A 118 2.94 -7.66 -2.98
C SER A 118 3.74 -6.43 -3.44
N GLN A 119 3.91 -6.21 -4.75
CA GLN A 119 4.55 -5.01 -5.29
C GLN A 119 3.92 -3.69 -4.76
N GLY A 120 2.62 -3.67 -4.47
CA GLY A 120 1.92 -2.51 -3.90
C GLY A 120 2.39 -2.14 -2.49
N THR A 121 3.03 -3.04 -1.72
CA THR A 121 3.61 -2.69 -0.41
C THR A 121 4.72 -1.67 -0.54
N ARG A 122 5.40 -1.64 -1.70
CA ARG A 122 6.45 -0.68 -1.98
C ARG A 122 5.87 0.72 -2.18
N VAL A 123 4.72 0.82 -2.85
CA VAL A 123 3.98 2.08 -3.00
C VAL A 123 3.54 2.59 -1.64
N ALA A 124 2.87 1.74 -0.85
CA ALA A 124 2.44 2.09 0.50
C ALA A 124 3.60 2.55 1.38
N GLY A 125 4.70 1.79 1.44
CA GLY A 125 5.89 2.18 2.19
C GLY A 125 6.53 3.48 1.69
N GLY A 126 6.54 3.71 0.37
CA GLY A 126 7.09 4.93 -0.24
C GLY A 126 6.29 6.17 0.15
N LEU A 127 4.96 6.09 0.16
CA LEU A 127 4.08 7.17 0.62
C LEU A 127 4.33 7.52 2.10
N LEU A 128 4.46 6.51 2.96
CA LEU A 128 4.74 6.72 4.38
C LEU A 128 6.12 7.36 4.59
N LEU A 129 7.14 6.87 3.89
CA LEU A 129 8.49 7.41 3.99
C LEU A 129 8.57 8.85 3.47
N ASP A 130 7.89 9.14 2.37
CA ASP A 130 7.81 10.49 1.81
C ASP A 130 7.16 11.47 2.79
N GLN A 131 6.01 11.10 3.38
CA GLN A 131 5.32 11.90 4.39
C GLN A 131 6.21 12.15 5.61
N GLN A 132 6.88 11.12 6.13
CA GLN A 132 7.78 11.25 7.27
C GLN A 132 8.95 12.21 6.95
N ARG A 133 9.57 12.06 5.78
CA ARG A 133 10.70 12.92 5.38
C ARG A 133 10.28 14.36 5.15
N ARG A 134 9.09 14.62 4.59
CA ARG A 134 8.52 15.98 4.49
C ARG A 134 8.44 16.65 5.86
N ARG A 135 7.97 15.92 6.87
CA ARG A 135 7.90 16.40 8.27
C ARG A 135 9.28 16.63 8.87
N GLU A 136 10.21 15.68 8.70
CA GLU A 136 11.59 15.80 9.20
C GLU A 136 12.32 17.03 8.63
N MET A 137 12.04 17.38 7.37
CA MET A 137 12.62 18.56 6.71
C MET A 137 11.86 19.86 7.00
N GLY A 138 10.76 19.82 7.76
CA GLY A 138 9.97 20.99 8.11
C GLY A 138 9.24 21.63 6.93
N PHE A 139 8.84 20.83 5.92
CA PHE A 139 7.94 21.34 4.89
C PHE A 139 6.62 21.77 5.54
N PRO A 140 6.06 22.94 5.18
CA PRO A 140 4.82 23.42 5.76
C PRO A 140 3.66 22.50 5.36
N GLU A 141 2.80 22.19 6.33
CA GLU A 141 1.58 21.44 6.04
C GLU A 141 0.63 22.32 5.21
N ALA A 142 0.23 21.85 4.03
CA ALA A 142 -0.74 22.56 3.20
C ALA A 142 -2.17 22.24 3.65
N ASP A 143 -3.09 23.20 3.49
CA ASP A 143 -4.52 22.93 3.71
C ASP A 143 -4.99 21.80 2.78
N GLY A 144 -5.52 20.73 3.37
CA GLY A 144 -5.94 19.54 2.65
C GLY A 144 -4.82 18.55 2.31
N GLU A 145 -3.63 18.70 2.91
CA GLU A 145 -2.54 17.73 2.73
C GLU A 145 -2.94 16.32 3.23
N LEU A 146 -2.49 15.32 2.49
CA LEU A 146 -2.72 13.91 2.80
C LEU A 146 -1.95 13.55 4.08
N ASN A 147 -2.65 12.95 5.05
CA ASN A 147 -2.07 12.52 6.31
C ASN A 147 -2.40 11.05 6.60
N PHE A 148 -1.55 10.16 6.09
CA PHE A 148 -1.63 8.73 6.38
C PHE A 148 -1.15 8.46 7.82
N ARG A 149 -2.06 7.92 8.64
CA ARG A 149 -1.81 7.58 10.03
C ARG A 149 -1.22 6.18 10.18
N PHE A 150 -1.48 5.29 9.22
CA PHE A 150 -0.96 3.92 9.24
C PHE A 150 -0.81 3.27 7.85
N GLY A 151 -0.03 2.20 7.78
CA GLY A 151 0.12 1.34 6.60
C GLY A 151 -0.22 -0.13 6.85
N ILE A 152 -0.76 -0.80 5.84
CA ILE A 152 -1.04 -2.24 5.84
C ILE A 152 -0.26 -2.88 4.67
N LEU A 153 0.73 -3.72 4.99
CA LEU A 153 1.67 -4.29 4.03
C LEU A 153 1.44 -5.80 3.93
N CYS A 154 0.75 -6.23 2.87
CA CYS A 154 0.39 -7.63 2.67
C CYS A 154 1.33 -8.30 1.67
N MET A 155 1.96 -9.41 2.05
CA MET A 155 2.73 -10.28 1.14
C MET A 155 3.87 -9.55 0.40
N GLY A 156 4.42 -8.49 1.01
CA GLY A 156 5.50 -7.68 0.47
C GLY A 156 6.88 -8.36 0.60
N GLY A 157 7.85 -7.89 -0.18
CA GLY A 157 9.20 -8.47 -0.17
C GLY A 157 10.32 -7.59 -0.71
N ALA A 158 10.08 -6.31 -0.99
CA ALA A 158 11.08 -5.43 -1.60
C ALA A 158 10.99 -4.02 -1.02
N ALA A 159 12.07 -3.26 -1.17
CA ALA A 159 12.20 -1.92 -0.60
C ALA A 159 11.05 -0.98 -1.02
N PRO A 160 10.65 -0.04 -0.14
CA PRO A 160 9.74 1.06 -0.47
C PRO A 160 10.10 1.75 -1.80
N MET A 161 9.09 2.26 -2.49
CA MET A 161 9.26 3.11 -3.65
C MET A 161 9.99 4.39 -3.25
N ILE A 162 10.97 4.79 -4.04
CA ILE A 162 11.78 5.97 -3.77
C ILE A 162 11.05 7.20 -4.33
N SER A 163 10.84 8.23 -3.50
CA SER A 163 10.35 9.53 -3.94
C SER A 163 11.50 10.48 -4.29
N ASP A 164 11.21 11.60 -4.95
CA ASP A 164 12.22 12.63 -5.24
C ASP A 164 12.75 13.26 -3.94
N ILE A 165 11.87 13.39 -2.95
CA ILE A 165 12.25 13.78 -1.58
C ILE A 165 13.13 12.72 -0.93
N ALA A 166 12.85 11.43 -1.15
CA ALA A 166 13.68 10.38 -0.62
C ALA A 166 15.10 10.40 -1.21
N HIS A 167 15.26 10.82 -2.47
CA HIS A 167 16.57 11.05 -3.07
C HIS A 167 17.29 12.29 -2.51
N ALA A 168 16.56 13.33 -2.14
CA ALA A 168 17.12 14.58 -1.61
C ALA A 168 17.50 14.51 -0.11
N SER A 169 16.84 13.63 0.65
CA SER A 169 17.09 13.45 2.08
C SER A 169 18.24 12.46 2.33
N TYR A 170 19.25 12.89 3.09
CA TYR A 170 20.32 12.03 3.62
C TYR A 170 19.91 11.22 4.84
N SER A 171 18.60 11.21 5.17
CA SER A 171 18.07 10.50 6.32
C SER A 171 17.99 9.00 6.02
N ASP A 172 18.74 8.20 6.78
CA ASP A 172 18.58 6.74 6.83
C ASP A 172 17.47 6.34 7.84
N SER A 173 16.53 7.25 8.14
CA SER A 173 15.45 6.97 9.08
C SER A 173 14.59 5.81 8.60
N LEU A 174 14.32 4.89 9.53
CA LEU A 174 13.34 3.85 9.35
C LEU A 174 11.93 4.47 9.38
N ILE A 175 10.99 3.86 8.67
CA ILE A 175 9.58 4.25 8.71
C ILE A 175 9.05 4.01 10.12
N ASP A 176 8.69 5.09 10.83
CA ASP A 176 8.19 5.05 12.21
C ASP A 176 6.67 5.28 12.32
N ILE A 177 6.02 5.60 11.19
CA ILE A 177 4.56 5.60 11.07
C ILE A 177 4.04 4.16 11.32
N PRO A 178 2.97 3.99 12.12
CA PRO A 178 2.41 2.67 12.43
C PRO A 178 2.13 1.79 11.21
N THR A 179 2.58 0.53 11.25
CA THR A 179 2.38 -0.41 10.15
C THR A 179 1.98 -1.81 10.63
N LEU A 180 1.11 -2.46 9.86
CA LEU A 180 0.77 -3.87 10.00
C LEU A 180 1.36 -4.65 8.82
N HIS A 181 2.26 -5.58 9.11
CA HIS A 181 2.86 -6.47 8.13
C HIS A 181 2.21 -7.85 8.18
N LEU A 182 1.60 -8.26 7.08
CA LEU A 182 1.03 -9.60 6.90
C LEU A 182 1.97 -10.43 6.00
N HIS A 183 2.49 -11.54 6.52
CA HIS A 183 3.38 -12.43 5.78
C HIS A 183 2.81 -13.85 5.73
N GLY A 184 2.70 -14.42 4.53
CA GLY A 184 2.34 -15.81 4.31
C GLY A 184 3.57 -16.71 4.50
N THR A 185 3.54 -17.67 5.41
CA THR A 185 4.67 -18.57 5.67
C THR A 185 4.95 -19.56 4.53
N LYS A 186 4.00 -19.72 3.60
CA LYS A 186 4.15 -20.49 2.35
C LYS A 186 4.36 -19.58 1.12
N ASP A 187 4.47 -18.27 1.33
CA ASP A 187 4.75 -17.32 0.26
C ASP A 187 6.24 -17.40 -0.13
N ALA A 188 6.52 -17.40 -1.44
CA ALA A 188 7.89 -17.29 -1.95
C ALA A 188 8.60 -16.01 -1.48
N ASN A 189 7.83 -14.96 -1.15
CA ASN A 189 8.34 -13.70 -0.61
C ASN A 189 8.51 -13.70 0.92
N TYR A 190 8.18 -14.78 1.65
CA TYR A 190 8.19 -14.76 3.13
C TYR A 190 9.48 -14.21 3.72
N GLU A 191 10.63 -14.81 3.37
CA GLU A 191 11.95 -14.38 3.86
C GLU A 191 12.31 -12.97 3.41
N ASN A 192 11.98 -12.62 2.17
CA ASN A 192 12.23 -11.28 1.63
C ASN A 192 11.35 -10.23 2.33
N GLY A 193 10.13 -10.59 2.71
CA GLY A 193 9.22 -9.76 3.51
C GLY A 193 9.80 -9.46 4.89
N LYS A 194 10.36 -10.48 5.57
CA LYS A 194 11.03 -10.26 6.87
C LYS A 194 12.28 -9.40 6.73
N LYS A 195 13.06 -9.55 5.65
CA LYS A 195 14.23 -8.70 5.35
C LYS A 195 13.80 -7.25 5.10
N MET A 196 12.83 -7.02 4.22
CA MET A 196 12.27 -5.71 3.92
C MET A 196 11.76 -5.02 5.19
N TRP A 197 10.96 -5.73 6.00
CA TRP A 197 10.44 -5.20 7.26
C TRP A 197 11.57 -4.72 8.18
N LYS A 198 12.55 -5.57 8.48
CA LYS A 198 13.67 -5.24 9.38
C LYS A 198 14.58 -4.13 8.85
N ALA A 199 14.69 -4.01 7.52
CA ALA A 199 15.58 -3.05 6.88
C ALA A 199 14.99 -1.64 6.78
N HIS A 200 13.67 -1.50 6.77
CA HIS A 200 13.02 -0.22 6.41
C HIS A 200 12.00 0.29 7.43
N TYR A 201 11.60 -0.50 8.42
CA TYR A 201 10.55 -0.11 9.36
C TYR A 201 11.03 -0.22 10.81
N ALA A 202 10.68 0.77 11.64
CA ALA A 202 11.10 0.82 13.02
C ALA A 202 10.37 -0.23 13.86
N ALA A 203 11.10 -0.99 14.68
CA ALA A 203 10.50 -2.09 15.45
C ALA A 203 9.33 -1.63 16.36
N GLY A 204 9.43 -0.43 16.94
CA GLY A 204 8.41 0.16 17.83
C GLY A 204 7.15 0.71 17.14
N SER A 205 7.10 0.70 15.80
CA SER A 205 5.94 1.13 15.02
C SER A 205 5.31 -0.02 14.22
N THR A 206 5.83 -1.24 14.34
CA THR A 206 5.40 -2.37 13.50
C THR A 206 4.65 -3.41 14.29
N THR A 207 3.49 -3.83 13.77
CA THR A 207 2.82 -5.08 14.13
C THR A 207 3.06 -6.09 13.02
N VAL A 208 3.48 -7.31 13.36
CA VAL A 208 3.76 -8.36 12.37
C VAL A 208 2.86 -9.56 12.62
N TRP A 209 2.22 -10.05 11.56
CA TRP A 209 1.38 -11.24 11.59
C TRP A 209 1.83 -12.22 10.50
N ASP A 210 2.48 -13.30 10.93
CA ASP A 210 2.80 -14.45 10.08
C ASP A 210 1.60 -15.41 10.06
N ILE A 211 1.19 -15.85 8.86
CA ILE A 211 -0.01 -16.67 8.62
C ILE A 211 0.30 -17.84 7.67
N ASP A 212 -0.35 -18.99 7.81
CA ASP A 212 -0.12 -20.17 6.97
C ASP A 212 -0.79 -20.08 5.57
N TYR A 213 -0.37 -19.09 4.78
CA TYR A 213 -0.89 -18.81 3.43
C TYR A 213 0.23 -18.76 2.39
N HIS A 214 -0.14 -19.06 1.15
CA HIS A 214 0.66 -18.70 -0.03
C HIS A 214 0.53 -17.20 -0.32
N HIS A 215 1.03 -16.76 -1.48
CA HIS A 215 0.95 -15.38 -1.93
C HIS A 215 -0.50 -14.93 -2.24
N ALA A 216 -1.27 -14.56 -1.22
CA ALA A 216 -2.68 -14.18 -1.34
C ALA A 216 -3.20 -13.40 -0.12
N MET A 217 -4.34 -12.73 -0.30
CA MET A 217 -5.12 -12.17 0.82
C MET A 217 -5.80 -13.28 1.63
N PRO A 218 -5.99 -13.13 2.96
CA PRO A 218 -6.70 -14.10 3.78
C PRO A 218 -8.15 -14.30 3.31
N TRP A 219 -8.63 -15.55 3.28
CA TRP A 219 -10.01 -15.89 2.86
C TRP A 219 -10.76 -16.81 3.82
N TYR A 220 -10.08 -17.45 4.77
CA TYR A 220 -10.77 -18.18 5.83
C TYR A 220 -11.33 -17.17 6.84
N ARG A 221 -12.61 -17.35 7.20
CA ARG A 221 -13.36 -16.41 8.05
C ARG A 221 -12.62 -16.02 9.34
N ALA A 222 -12.00 -16.98 10.03
CA ALA A 222 -11.27 -16.72 11.27
C ALA A 222 -10.07 -15.78 11.05
N ASP A 223 -9.34 -15.99 9.94
CA ASP A 223 -8.19 -15.16 9.59
C ASP A 223 -8.64 -13.75 9.17
N VAL A 224 -9.71 -13.64 8.39
CA VAL A 224 -10.24 -12.32 7.99
C VAL A 224 -10.73 -11.55 9.23
N LEU A 225 -11.39 -12.20 10.18
CA LEU A 225 -11.80 -11.56 11.44
C LEU A 225 -10.59 -11.09 12.26
N ARG A 226 -9.55 -11.92 12.38
CA ARG A 226 -8.29 -11.51 13.01
C ARG A 226 -7.66 -10.32 12.28
N PHE A 227 -7.70 -10.30 10.95
CA PHE A 227 -7.17 -9.20 10.17
C PHE A 227 -7.91 -7.88 10.46
N VAL A 228 -9.23 -7.94 10.54
CA VAL A 228 -10.09 -6.81 10.92
C VAL A 228 -9.72 -6.27 12.30
N ASP A 229 -9.52 -7.14 13.29
CA ASP A 229 -9.16 -6.74 14.65
C ASP A 229 -7.77 -6.08 14.72
N LEU A 230 -6.82 -6.58 13.92
CA LEU A 230 -5.48 -5.99 13.79
C LEU A 230 -5.54 -4.61 13.13
N ILE A 231 -6.34 -4.41 12.08
CA ILE A 231 -6.51 -3.10 11.42
C ILE A 231 -7.15 -2.09 12.38
N ARG A 232 -8.21 -2.48 13.10
CA ARG A 232 -8.84 -1.61 14.11
C ARG A 232 -7.89 -1.24 15.24
N THR A 233 -7.04 -2.17 15.65
CA THR A 233 -6.02 -1.93 16.67
C THR A 233 -4.95 -0.97 16.17
N LEU A 234 -4.45 -1.18 14.96
CA LEU A 234 -3.49 -0.30 14.30
C LEU A 234 -4.01 1.14 14.21
N ASP A 235 -5.26 1.32 13.78
CA ASP A 235 -5.88 2.64 13.69
C ASP A 235 -5.98 3.33 15.06
N ARG A 236 -6.49 2.61 16.07
CA ARG A 236 -6.57 3.14 17.45
C ARG A 236 -5.20 3.53 18.01
N GLU A 237 -4.17 2.73 17.77
CA GLU A 237 -2.81 3.02 18.22
C GLU A 237 -2.18 4.20 17.47
N SER A 238 -2.53 4.38 16.18
CA SER A 238 -2.08 5.53 15.39
C SER A 238 -2.59 6.86 15.95
N LEU A 239 -3.82 6.88 16.48
CA LEU A 239 -4.41 8.07 17.11
C LEU A 239 -3.75 8.43 18.43
N ALA A 240 -3.19 7.45 19.15
CA ALA A 240 -2.51 7.70 20.42
C ALA A 240 -1.10 8.30 20.23
N LYS A 241 -0.56 8.25 19.00
CA LYS A 241 0.76 8.76 18.64
C LYS A 241 0.72 10.11 17.90
N ALA A 242 -0.45 10.50 17.39
CA ALA A 242 -0.70 11.78 16.74
C ALA A 242 -0.88 12.89 17.80
#